data_AF-A0A2G1LYW5-F1
#
_entry.id   AF-A0A2G1LYW5-F1
#
_cell.length_a   1.000
_cell.length_b   1.000
_cell.length_c   1.000
_cell.angle_alpha   90.00
_cell.angle_beta   90.00
_cell.angle_gamma   90.00
#
_symmetry.space_group_name_H-M   'P 1'
#
loop_
_entity.id
_entity.type
_entity.pdbx_description
1 polymer ?
#
loop_
_entity_poly.entity_id
_entity_poly.type
_entity_poly.pdbx_seq_one_letter_code
_entity_poly.pdbx_strand_id
1 'polypeptide(L)'
;MHAISFTVGSAAAGAIAQQQALEHREDFDAYRTLDLIKMGFQSASQAVDILAADPAETRACLIHGASRLLAAADRLDPAAPPANVFPLGAA
;
A
#
# COMPACT_ATOMS: atom_id res chain seq x y z
N MET A 1 7.20 31.36 -10.98
CA MET A 1 6.57 30.06 -10.69
C MET A 1 6.22 30.06 -9.20
N HIS A 2 4.94 30.00 -8.83
CA HIS A 2 4.56 29.79 -7.43
C HIS A 2 4.71 28.30 -7.11
N ALA A 3 5.62 27.96 -6.20
CA ALA A 3 5.72 26.61 -5.69
C ALA A 3 4.51 26.34 -4.78
N ILE A 4 3.68 25.38 -5.15
CA ILE A 4 2.59 24.92 -4.29
C ILE A 4 3.23 24.00 -3.25
N SER A 5 3.28 24.47 -2.00
CA SER A 5 3.77 23.68 -0.86
C SER A 5 2.62 22.87 -0.29
N PHE A 6 2.74 21.55 -0.27
CA PHE A 6 1.79 20.66 0.38
C PHE A 6 2.36 20.19 1.73
N THR A 7 1.58 20.27 2.79
CA THR A 7 1.93 19.67 4.08
C THR A 7 1.56 18.19 4.05
N VAL A 8 2.56 17.32 3.97
CA VAL A 8 2.38 15.87 4.12
C VAL A 8 2.46 15.52 5.60
N GLY A 9 1.40 14.92 6.15
CA GLY A 9 1.41 14.44 7.53
C GLY A 9 2.45 13.32 7.75
N SER A 10 2.98 13.18 8.96
CA SER A 10 4.06 12.22 9.27
C SER A 10 3.71 10.76 8.96
N ALA A 11 2.44 10.39 9.01
CA ALA A 11 1.98 9.04 8.64
C ALA A 11 2.03 8.81 7.13
N ALA A 12 1.62 9.80 6.33
CA ALA A 12 1.69 9.74 4.87
C ALA A 12 3.15 9.74 4.39
N ALA A 13 4.01 10.58 4.97
CA ALA A 13 5.45 10.55 4.67
C ALA A 13 6.07 9.18 5.00
N GLY A 14 5.68 8.57 6.13
CA GLY A 14 6.11 7.23 6.49
C GLY A 14 5.65 6.15 5.50
N ALA A 15 4.40 6.24 5.02
CA ALA A 15 3.86 5.29 4.05
C ALA A 15 4.57 5.41 2.70
N ILE A 16 4.83 6.63 2.22
CA ILE A 16 5.56 6.88 0.97
C ILE A 16 7.01 6.37 1.07
N ALA A 17 7.70 6.66 2.17
CA ALA A 17 9.07 6.18 2.37
C ALA A 17 9.13 4.64 2.38
N GLN A 18 8.17 3.97 3.04
CA GLN A 18 8.10 2.51 3.05
C GLN A 18 7.68 1.92 1.69
N GLN A 19 6.85 2.62 0.92
CA GLN A 19 6.49 2.23 -0.44
C GLN A 19 7.74 2.24 -1.33
N GLN A 20 8.49 3.35 -1.32
CA GLN A 20 9.73 3.44 -2.08
C GLN A 20 10.72 2.35 -1.68
N ALA A 21 10.90 2.10 -0.38
CA ALA A 21 11.76 1.01 0.09
C ALA A 21 11.26 -0.38 -0.38
N LEU A 22 9.94 -0.60 -0.43
CA LEU A 22 9.33 -1.83 -0.93
C LEU A 22 9.61 -2.01 -2.43
N GLU A 23 9.48 -0.95 -3.23
CA GLU A 23 9.69 -0.95 -4.68
C GLU A 23 11.12 -1.22 -5.11
N HIS A 24 12.10 -0.88 -4.26
CA HIS A 24 13.53 -1.12 -4.53
C HIS A 24 14.00 -2.52 -4.13
N ARG A 25 13.13 -3.39 -3.60
CA ARG A 25 13.50 -4.76 -3.26
C ARG A 25 13.58 -5.63 -4.51
N GLU A 26 14.54 -6.56 -4.51
CA GLU A 26 14.76 -7.51 -5.62
C GLU A 26 13.54 -8.40 -5.91
N ASP A 27 12.71 -8.67 -4.89
CA ASP A 27 11.52 -9.52 -5.00
C ASP A 27 10.23 -8.74 -5.27
N PHE A 28 10.30 -7.41 -5.43
CA PHE A 28 9.10 -6.58 -5.57
C PHE A 28 8.25 -6.97 -6.79
N ASP A 29 8.89 -7.25 -7.92
CA ASP A 29 8.22 -7.62 -9.16
C ASP A 29 7.50 -8.97 -9.09
N ALA A 30 7.86 -9.82 -8.13
CA ALA A 30 7.20 -11.11 -7.91
C ALA A 30 5.83 -10.96 -7.23
N TYR A 31 5.58 -9.86 -6.51
CA TYR A 31 4.27 -9.61 -5.92
C TYR A 31 3.26 -9.27 -7.01
N ARG A 32 2.08 -9.89 -7.01
CA ARG A 32 0.98 -9.40 -7.85
C ARG A 32 0.30 -8.22 -7.17
N THR A 33 -0.37 -7.36 -7.95
CA THR A 33 -1.15 -6.24 -7.40
C THR A 33 -2.18 -6.71 -6.37
N LEU A 34 -2.82 -7.87 -6.58
CA LEU A 34 -3.74 -8.47 -5.61
C LEU A 34 -3.04 -8.87 -4.29
N ASP A 35 -1.80 -9.33 -4.34
CA ASP A 35 -1.04 -9.72 -3.15
C ASP A 35 -0.74 -8.48 -2.29
N LEU A 36 -0.37 -7.35 -2.93
CA LEU A 36 -0.20 -6.06 -2.25
C LEU A 36 -1.49 -5.57 -1.58
N ILE A 37 -2.64 -5.68 -2.26
CA ILE A 37 -3.94 -5.33 -1.69
C ILE A 37 -4.27 -6.18 -0.47
N LYS A 38 -4.05 -7.50 -0.56
CA LYS A 38 -4.28 -8.44 0.55
C LYS A 38 -3.40 -8.14 1.75
N MET A 39 -2.12 -7.84 1.52
CA MET A 39 -1.20 -7.42 2.60
C MET A 39 -1.69 -6.13 3.27
N GLY A 40 -2.12 -5.15 2.48
CA GLY A 40 -2.71 -3.90 2.98
C GLY A 40 -3.92 -4.15 3.88
N PHE A 41 -4.85 -4.99 3.41
CA PHE A 41 -6.04 -5.39 4.15
C PHE A 41 -5.68 -6.11 5.46
N GLN A 42 -4.76 -7.08 5.42
CA GLN A 42 -4.34 -7.83 6.60
C GLN A 42 -3.75 -6.90 7.67
N SER A 43 -2.88 -5.96 7.28
CA SER A 43 -2.32 -4.99 8.23
C SER A 43 -3.39 -4.06 8.81
N ALA A 44 -4.38 -3.64 8.02
CA ALA A 44 -5.50 -2.85 8.54
C ALA A 44 -6.36 -3.66 9.53
N SER A 45 -6.62 -4.94 9.26
CA SER A 45 -7.33 -5.82 10.20
C SER A 45 -6.57 -5.95 11.52
N GLN A 46 -5.26 -6.20 11.47
CA GLN A 46 -4.42 -6.28 12.67
C GLN A 46 -4.44 -4.98 13.48
N ALA A 47 -4.42 -3.83 12.80
CA ALA A 47 -4.51 -2.53 13.46
C ALA A 47 -5.83 -2.38 14.25
N VAL A 48 -6.95 -2.87 13.72
CA VAL A 48 -8.24 -2.87 14.43
C VAL A 48 -8.18 -3.71 15.70
N ASP A 49 -7.57 -4.90 15.61
CA ASP A 49 -7.50 -5.84 16.74
C ASP A 49 -6.66 -5.30 17.91
N ILE A 50 -5.62 -4.52 17.62
CA ILE A 50 -4.66 -4.04 18.63
C ILE A 50 -4.85 -2.57 19.04
N LEU A 51 -5.80 -1.84 18.43
CA LEU A 51 -6.01 -0.40 18.64
C LEU A 51 -6.12 0.01 20.11
N ALA A 52 -6.87 -0.75 20.90
CA ALA A 52 -7.11 -0.46 22.29
C ALA A 52 -5.90 -0.78 23.20
N ALA A 53 -5.00 -1.65 22.74
CA ALA A 53 -3.86 -2.14 23.51
C ALA A 53 -2.57 -1.37 23.21
N ASP A 54 -2.29 -1.12 21.93
CA ASP A 54 -1.04 -0.49 21.50
C ASP A 54 -1.27 0.48 20.31
N PRO A 55 -1.46 1.78 20.59
CA PRO A 55 -1.60 2.78 19.54
C PRO A 55 -0.36 2.98 18.66
N ALA A 56 0.84 2.69 19.18
CA ALA A 56 2.07 2.84 18.41
C ALA A 56 2.20 1.73 17.37
N GLU A 57 1.94 0.49 17.78
CA GLU A 57 1.92 -0.66 16.87
C GLU A 57 0.76 -0.54 15.87
N THR A 58 -0.42 -0.09 16.32
CA THR A 58 -1.55 0.23 15.43
C THR A 58 -1.11 1.20 14.33
N ARG A 59 -0.42 2.29 14.70
CA ARG A 59 0.09 3.27 13.73
C ARG A 59 1.08 2.63 12.77
N ALA A 60 1.95 1.74 13.24
CA ALA A 60 2.89 1.01 12.39
C ALA A 60 2.15 0.09 11.40
N CYS A 61 1.17 -0.68 11.85
CA CYS A 61 0.32 -1.52 10.99
C CYS A 61 -0.40 -0.70 9.92
N LEU A 62 -0.97 0.46 10.29
CA LEU A 62 -1.65 1.34 9.33
C LEU A 62 -0.70 1.90 8.28
N ILE A 63 0.49 2.36 8.67
CA ILE A 63 1.51 2.87 7.73
C ILE A 63 2.02 1.76 6.81
N HIS A 64 2.28 0.58 7.38
CA HIS A 64 2.68 -0.59 6.62
C HIS A 64 1.60 -0.94 5.59
N GLY A 65 0.33 -1.05 6.01
CA GLY A 65 -0.78 -1.34 5.12
C GLY A 65 -0.94 -0.29 4.02
N ALA A 66 -0.88 1.00 4.37
CA ALA A 66 -0.97 2.10 3.43
C ALA A 66 0.11 2.04 2.34
N SER A 67 1.36 1.76 2.70
CA SER A 67 2.46 1.68 1.72
C SER A 67 2.23 0.59 0.65
N ARG A 68 1.60 -0.54 1.01
CA ARG A 68 1.28 -1.62 0.05
C ARG A 68 0.11 -1.23 -0.84
N LEU A 69 -0.88 -0.52 -0.29
CA LEU A 69 -2.00 0.00 -1.08
C LEU A 69 -1.56 1.07 -2.08
N LEU A 70 -0.61 1.93 -1.71
CA LEU A 70 0.01 2.88 -2.62
C LEU A 70 0.77 2.17 -3.76
N ALA A 71 1.64 1.21 -3.43
CA ALA A 71 2.33 0.40 -4.44
C ALA A 71 1.35 -0.36 -5.36
N ALA A 72 0.24 -0.84 -4.81
CA ALA A 72 -0.80 -1.47 -5.61
C ALA A 72 -1.49 -0.47 -6.55
N ALA A 73 -1.80 0.74 -6.05
CA ALA A 73 -2.42 1.80 -6.82
C ALA A 73 -1.53 2.28 -7.97
N ASP A 74 -0.22 2.45 -7.74
CA ASP A 74 0.72 2.88 -8.78
C ASP A 74 0.87 1.86 -9.92
N ARG A 75 0.55 0.58 -9.66
CA ARG A 75 0.51 -0.48 -10.68
C ARG A 75 -0.79 -0.54 -11.46
N LEU A 76 -1.83 0.16 -11.02
CA LEU A 76 -3.11 0.24 -11.72
C LEU A 76 -3.06 1.43 -12.68
N ASP A 77 -2.81 1.15 -13.96
CA ASP A 77 -2.98 2.16 -15.00
C ASP A 77 -4.49 2.39 -15.25
N PRO A 78 -5.03 3.60 -15.03
CA PRO A 78 -6.44 3.90 -15.28
C PRO A 78 -6.85 3.76 -16.75
N ALA A 79 -5.88 3.82 -17.68
CA ALA A 79 -6.08 3.74 -19.12
C ALA A 79 -5.80 2.33 -19.70
N ALA A 80 -5.28 1.40 -18.90
CA ALA A 80 -5.02 0.03 -19.33
C ALA A 80 -5.87 -0.98 -18.54
N PRO A 81 -6.35 -2.07 -19.17
CA PRO A 81 -6.98 -3.15 -18.43
C PRO A 81 -5.97 -3.69 -17.40
N PRO A 82 -6.41 -3.99 -16.15
CA PRO A 82 -5.49 -4.40 -15.11
C PRO A 82 -4.79 -5.68 -15.54
N ALA A 83 -3.49 -5.59 -15.82
CA ALA A 83 -2.71 -6.58 -16.56
C ALA A 83 -2.66 -7.99 -15.92
N ASN A 84 -3.20 -8.15 -14.71
CA ASN A 84 -3.14 -9.36 -13.90
C ASN A 84 -4.50 -9.83 -13.37
N VAL A 85 -5.62 -9.36 -13.95
CA VAL A 85 -6.96 -9.85 -13.60
C VAL A 85 -7.46 -10.75 -14.71
N PHE A 86 -7.23 -12.06 -14.57
CA PHE A 86 -7.98 -13.02 -15.39
C PHE A 86 -9.45 -12.99 -14.93
N PRO A 87 -10.43 -12.88 -15.85
CA PRO A 87 -11.82 -13.01 -15.48
C PRO A 87 -12.05 -14.40 -14.87
N LEU A 88 -12.66 -14.43 -13.69
CA LEU A 88 -13.18 -15.64 -13.06
C LEU A 88 -14.30 -16.17 -13.96
N GLY A 89 -13.95 -16.98 -14.97
CA GLY A 89 -14.93 -17.54 -15.91
C GLY A 89 -14.46 -17.87 -17.33
N ALA A 90 -13.17 -17.75 -17.67
CA ALA A 90 -12.69 -18.31 -18.94
C ALA A 90 -12.23 -19.77 -18.73
N ALA A 91 -13.20 -20.68 -18.67
CA ALA A 91 -13.02 -22.13 -18.81
C ALA A 91 -13.86 -22.61 -20.00
#